data_AF-A0A0N7ZCQ5-F1
#
_entry.id   AF-A0A0N7ZCQ5-F1
#
_cell.length_a   1.000
_cell.length_b   1.000
_cell.length_c   1.000
_cell.angle_alpha   90.00
_cell.angle_beta   90.00
_cell.angle_gamma   90.00
#
_symmetry.space_group_name_H-M   'P 1'
#
loop_
_entity.id
_entity.type
_entity.pdbx_description
1 polymer ?
#
loop_
_entity_poly.entity_id
_entity_poly.type
_entity_poly.pdbx_seq_one_letter_code
_entity_poly.pdbx_strand_id
1 'polypeptide(L)'
;MRTFNVTDFGEVEVVGQHSYTGQARPREQAKIGVSLQEVCCSCEMELLDSRYMSSKAFESHVLGDAMSALDRALETSFFLMTNDEIARVVVCLPGKLVNVSEDVSFMCTAHLRIEENSRPVYELTPADKLGIAVKYKNMGVSLYKEGLLHKQTLAFFVFSDAVKWLCMIPPDEAEDLFQEVMTIKMQCYNNIALFHLQQHNYNLCVVAATILLNVDEGNVKALYRRAVANTEMQNYELAAEDLRAALLLDPNNKSLKRQQDMIKRKQKDLTDKYAVAMKKMFS
;
A
#
# COMPACT_ATOMS: atom_id res chain seq x y z
N MET A 1 -1.61 27.31 18.69
CA MET A 1 -1.86 26.60 17.43
C MET A 1 -1.19 25.25 17.52
N ARG A 2 -1.88 24.14 17.21
CA ARG A 2 -1.24 22.82 17.19
C ARG A 2 -0.29 22.71 16.00
N THR A 3 0.78 21.96 16.17
CA THR A 3 1.72 21.63 15.10
C THR A 3 1.73 20.12 14.92
N PHE A 4 1.54 19.67 13.68
CA PHE A 4 1.63 18.27 13.28
C PHE A 4 2.93 18.08 12.50
N ASN A 5 3.90 17.36 13.08
CA ASN A 5 5.11 16.96 12.39
C ASN A 5 4.90 15.55 11.83
N VAL A 6 4.92 15.41 10.51
CA VAL A 6 4.71 14.15 9.82
C VAL A 6 6.03 13.67 9.21
N THR A 7 6.47 12.48 9.63
CA THR A 7 7.64 11.79 9.09
C THR A 7 7.24 10.47 8.44
N ASP A 8 7.99 10.05 7.42
CA ASP A 8 7.94 8.71 6.83
C ASP A 8 6.51 8.14 6.60
N PHE A 9 5.69 8.85 5.82
CA PHE A 9 4.33 8.45 5.41
C PHE A 9 3.24 8.37 6.49
N GLY A 10 3.52 8.58 7.77
CA GLY A 10 2.44 8.51 8.76
C GLY A 10 2.80 8.56 10.24
N GLU A 11 4.08 8.71 10.60
CA GLU A 11 4.42 9.04 11.98
C GLU A 11 4.06 10.50 12.21
N VAL A 12 3.11 10.74 13.12
CA VAL A 12 2.66 12.10 13.43
C VAL A 12 2.98 12.42 14.87
N GLU A 13 3.90 13.36 15.07
CA GLU A 13 4.14 13.99 16.35
C GLU A 13 3.28 15.25 16.45
N VAL A 14 2.47 15.35 17.50
CA VAL A 14 1.60 16.50 17.74
C VAL A 14 2.18 17.34 18.87
N VAL A 15 2.55 18.58 18.56
CA VAL A 15 3.07 19.54 19.53
C VAL A 15 2.04 20.64 19.78
N GLY A 16 1.84 20.99 21.05
CA GLY A 16 0.93 22.05 21.49
C GLY A 16 -0.23 21.55 22.33
N GLN A 17 -0.92 22.46 23.01
CA GLN A 17 -2.06 22.12 23.87
C GLN A 17 -3.29 21.77 23.03
N HIS A 18 -3.84 20.58 23.23
CA HIS A 18 -5.15 20.21 22.72
C HIS A 18 -6.20 20.54 23.80
N SER A 19 -6.94 21.63 23.61
CA SER A 19 -8.18 21.86 24.34
C SER A 19 -9.28 21.01 23.69
N TYR A 20 -9.96 20.19 24.47
CA TYR A 20 -11.14 19.47 23.97
C TYR A 20 -12.24 20.50 23.66
N THR A 21 -12.51 20.73 22.38
CA THR A 21 -13.50 21.72 21.92
C THR A 21 -14.91 21.12 21.73
N GLY A 22 -15.08 19.80 21.92
CA GLY A 22 -16.32 19.08 21.58
C GLY A 22 -16.60 18.98 20.08
N GLN A 23 -15.73 19.51 19.23
CA GLN A 23 -15.87 19.45 17.79
C GLN A 23 -15.49 18.07 17.25
N ALA A 24 -16.21 17.62 16.23
CA ALA A 24 -15.94 16.35 15.56
C ALA A 24 -14.61 16.39 14.79
N ARG A 25 -13.98 15.22 14.67
CA ARG A 25 -12.87 14.97 13.74
C ARG A 25 -13.40 14.31 12.47
N PRO A 26 -12.77 14.54 11.31
CA PRO A 26 -13.19 13.88 10.08
C PRO A 26 -12.91 12.37 10.16
N ARG A 27 -13.84 11.58 9.64
CA ARG A 27 -13.66 10.13 9.45
C ARG A 27 -13.13 9.86 8.05
N GLU A 28 -12.62 8.65 7.82
CA GLU A 28 -12.28 8.20 6.48
C GLU A 28 -13.54 8.26 5.58
N GLN A 29 -13.37 8.68 4.33
CA GLN A 29 -14.45 9.02 3.40
C GLN A 29 -15.27 10.29 3.73
N ALA A 30 -14.90 11.09 4.75
CA ALA A 30 -15.54 12.38 4.98
C ALA A 30 -15.23 13.37 3.84
N LYS A 31 -16.20 14.23 3.54
CA LYS A 31 -16.03 15.36 2.64
C LYS A 31 -15.54 16.57 3.44
N ILE A 32 -14.35 17.04 3.09
CA ILE A 32 -13.67 18.14 3.78
C ILE A 32 -13.34 19.27 2.81
N GLY A 33 -13.35 20.50 3.30
CA GLY A 33 -12.78 21.66 2.63
C GLY A 33 -11.47 22.03 3.31
N VAL A 34 -10.39 22.17 2.56
CA VAL A 34 -9.08 22.54 3.08
C VAL A 34 -8.61 23.85 2.45
N SER A 35 -7.99 24.72 3.26
CA SER A 35 -7.27 25.90 2.78
C SER A 35 -5.86 25.87 3.35
N LEU A 36 -4.87 25.85 2.46
CA LEU A 36 -3.44 25.88 2.84
C LEU A 36 -2.90 27.30 2.67
N GLN A 37 -2.31 27.83 3.73
CA GLN A 37 -1.69 29.15 3.79
C GLN A 37 -0.22 29.02 4.21
N GLU A 38 0.58 30.06 3.99
CA GLU A 38 1.99 30.13 4.42
C GLU A 38 2.82 28.92 3.94
N VAL A 39 2.52 28.45 2.72
CA VAL A 39 3.12 27.24 2.17
C VAL A 39 4.60 27.48 1.85
N CYS A 40 5.47 26.63 2.38
CA CYS A 40 6.91 26.63 2.15
C CYS A 40 7.36 25.20 1.82
N CYS A 41 8.15 25.03 0.76
CA CYS A 41 8.71 23.73 0.41
C CYS A 41 10.17 23.86 -0.04
N SER A 42 10.96 22.83 0.22
CA SER A 42 12.35 22.75 -0.24
C SER A 42 12.49 22.31 -1.70
N CYS A 43 11.40 21.89 -2.38
CA CYS A 43 11.40 21.54 -3.80
C CYS A 43 10.35 22.34 -4.58
N GLU A 44 10.36 22.17 -5.91
CA GLU A 44 9.31 22.70 -6.78
C GLU A 44 7.95 22.07 -6.43
N MET A 45 6.93 22.90 -6.25
CA MET A 45 5.61 22.44 -5.79
C MET A 45 4.92 21.48 -6.76
N GLU A 46 5.20 21.62 -8.06
CA GLU A 46 4.64 20.77 -9.12
C GLU A 46 5.02 19.29 -8.96
N LEU A 47 6.19 19.02 -8.35
CA LEU A 47 6.68 17.66 -8.11
C LEU A 47 5.88 16.94 -7.01
N LEU A 48 5.20 17.67 -6.14
CA LEU A 48 4.43 17.12 -5.03
C LEU A 48 3.10 16.51 -5.49
N ASP A 49 2.62 16.91 -6.67
CA ASP A 49 1.39 16.41 -7.31
C ASP A 49 0.21 16.32 -6.32
N SER A 50 0.05 17.35 -5.48
CA SER A 50 -0.91 17.35 -4.39
C SER A 50 -2.22 17.99 -4.80
N ARG A 51 -3.33 17.30 -4.54
CA ARG A 51 -4.68 17.82 -4.78
C ARG A 51 -5.08 18.95 -3.82
N TYR A 52 -4.46 19.01 -2.64
CA TYR A 52 -4.75 20.01 -1.62
C TYR A 52 -4.08 21.37 -1.89
N MET A 53 -3.21 21.41 -2.90
CA MET A 53 -2.53 22.63 -3.37
C MET A 53 -3.36 23.44 -4.39
N SER A 54 -4.66 23.17 -4.49
CA SER A 54 -5.57 23.91 -5.35
C SER A 54 -5.52 25.42 -5.12
N SER A 55 -5.68 26.19 -6.19
CA SER A 55 -5.80 27.64 -6.14
C SER A 55 -7.10 28.11 -5.45
N LYS A 56 -8.09 27.22 -5.33
CA LYS A 56 -9.38 27.52 -4.71
C LYS A 56 -9.37 27.11 -3.23
N ALA A 57 -9.40 28.10 -2.35
CA ALA A 57 -9.55 27.86 -0.91
C ALA A 57 -10.86 27.09 -0.62
N PHE A 58 -10.77 26.09 0.26
CA PHE A 58 -11.88 25.21 0.63
C PHE A 58 -12.49 24.48 -0.57
N GLU A 59 -11.66 24.03 -1.51
CA GLU A 59 -12.10 23.01 -2.46
C GLU A 59 -12.48 21.72 -1.70
N SER A 60 -13.60 21.13 -2.11
CA SER A 60 -14.10 19.92 -1.49
C SER A 60 -13.27 18.70 -1.91
N HIS A 61 -12.75 17.99 -0.93
CA HIS A 61 -12.01 16.75 -1.13
C HIS A 61 -12.62 15.63 -0.28
N VAL A 62 -12.57 14.41 -0.79
CA VAL A 62 -12.88 13.20 -0.01
C VAL A 62 -11.61 12.75 0.68
N LEU A 63 -11.66 12.65 2.01
CA LEU A 63 -10.54 12.22 2.83
C LEU A 63 -10.31 10.71 2.69
N GLY A 64 -9.07 10.33 2.45
CA GLY A 64 -8.64 8.97 2.16
C GLY A 64 -8.38 8.72 0.68
N ASP A 65 -8.62 9.70 -0.20
CA ASP A 65 -8.39 9.59 -1.65
C ASP A 65 -7.02 10.16 -2.06
N ALA A 66 -6.02 10.09 -1.19
CA ALA A 66 -4.66 10.57 -1.46
C ALA A 66 -4.06 9.93 -2.74
N MET A 67 -3.56 10.77 -3.64
CA MET A 67 -2.94 10.36 -4.92
C MET A 67 -1.44 10.72 -5.03
N SER A 68 -0.90 11.34 -3.98
CA SER A 68 0.53 11.61 -3.83
C SER A 68 1.03 11.29 -2.41
N ALA A 69 2.36 11.24 -2.26
CA ALA A 69 2.98 11.06 -0.96
C ALA A 69 2.66 12.24 -0.01
N LEU A 70 2.61 13.46 -0.55
CA LEU A 70 2.23 14.64 0.23
C LEU A 70 0.77 14.58 0.65
N ASP A 71 -0.15 14.21 -0.26
CA ASP A 71 -1.57 14.08 0.09
C ASP A 71 -1.74 13.12 1.26
N ARG A 72 -1.10 11.95 1.21
CA ARG A 72 -1.18 10.96 2.29
C ARG A 72 -0.67 11.51 3.61
N ALA A 73 0.45 12.24 3.59
CA ALA A 73 1.02 12.86 4.79
C ALA A 73 0.17 14.03 5.34
N LEU A 74 -0.50 14.79 4.47
CA LEU A 74 -1.45 15.81 4.89
C LEU A 74 -2.70 15.17 5.52
N GLU A 75 -3.24 14.12 4.89
CA GLU A 75 -4.41 13.40 5.39
C GLU A 75 -4.19 12.81 6.79
N THR A 76 -2.99 12.30 7.12
CA THR A 76 -2.69 11.83 8.49
C THR A 76 -2.81 12.93 9.54
N SER A 77 -2.47 14.17 9.18
CA SER A 77 -2.71 15.34 10.04
C SER A 77 -4.18 15.70 10.10
N PHE A 78 -4.89 15.68 8.96
CA PHE A 78 -6.31 16.03 8.89
C PHE A 78 -7.20 15.10 9.72
N PHE A 79 -6.88 13.80 9.80
CA PHE A 79 -7.56 12.86 10.71
C PHE A 79 -7.48 13.25 12.19
N LEU A 80 -6.45 14.02 12.59
CA LEU A 80 -6.21 14.46 13.96
C LEU A 80 -6.71 15.87 14.26
N MET A 81 -7.09 16.61 13.21
CA MET A 81 -7.68 17.94 13.29
C MET A 81 -9.18 17.88 13.63
N THR A 82 -9.69 18.93 14.28
CA THR A 82 -11.11 19.13 14.56
C THR A 82 -11.75 20.04 13.52
N ASN A 83 -13.09 20.04 13.45
CA ASN A 83 -13.80 20.92 12.53
C ASN A 83 -13.48 22.42 12.75
N ASP A 84 -13.24 23.14 11.65
CA ASP A 84 -12.83 24.56 11.60
C ASP A 84 -11.53 24.85 12.38
N GLU A 85 -10.64 23.86 12.51
CA GLU A 85 -9.33 24.06 13.13
C GLU A 85 -8.31 24.63 12.15
N ILE A 86 -7.48 25.53 12.67
CA ILE A 86 -6.27 26.02 12.02
C ILE A 86 -5.05 25.45 12.75
N ALA A 87 -4.18 24.75 12.02
CA ALA A 87 -2.98 24.13 12.57
C ALA A 87 -1.79 24.25 11.62
N ARG A 88 -0.59 24.21 12.19
CA ARG A 88 0.64 24.11 11.41
C ARG A 88 0.89 22.65 11.06
N VAL A 89 1.18 22.36 9.80
CA VAL A 89 1.56 21.02 9.34
C VAL A 89 2.97 21.12 8.76
N VAL A 90 3.86 20.26 9.24
CA VAL A 90 5.24 20.12 8.78
C VAL A 90 5.39 18.68 8.33
N VAL A 91 5.82 18.47 7.08
CA VAL A 91 5.96 17.15 6.48
C VAL A 91 7.40 17.00 5.99
N CYS A 92 8.03 15.88 6.35
CA CYS A 92 9.31 15.46 5.79
C CYS A 92 9.10 14.17 4.98
N LEU A 93 9.38 14.23 3.67
CA LEU A 93 9.22 13.10 2.75
C LEU A 93 10.58 12.64 2.23
N PRO A 94 10.84 11.31 2.19
CA PRO A 94 11.98 10.77 1.47
C PRO A 94 11.98 11.17 -0.01
N GLY A 95 13.12 11.65 -0.53
CA GLY A 95 13.20 12.19 -1.90
C GLY A 95 12.72 11.23 -3.00
N LYS A 96 12.99 9.93 -2.82
CA LYS A 96 12.55 8.83 -3.70
C LYS A 96 11.03 8.79 -3.96
N LEU A 97 10.23 9.41 -3.10
CA LEU A 97 8.77 9.45 -3.17
C LEU A 97 8.22 10.65 -3.94
N VAL A 98 9.07 11.65 -4.15
CA VAL A 98 8.76 12.87 -4.92
C VAL A 98 9.65 12.92 -6.18
N ASN A 99 10.35 11.80 -6.47
CA ASN A 99 11.27 11.68 -7.60
C ASN A 99 12.43 12.69 -7.57
N VAL A 100 12.93 12.99 -6.37
CA VAL A 100 14.09 13.87 -6.13
C VAL A 100 15.17 13.14 -5.32
N SER A 101 16.41 13.64 -5.37
CA SER A 101 17.55 12.99 -4.71
C SER A 101 17.62 13.20 -3.20
N GLU A 102 17.18 14.37 -2.75
CA GLU A 102 17.23 14.77 -1.34
C GLU A 102 15.85 14.71 -0.70
N ASP A 103 15.81 14.61 0.62
CA ASP A 103 14.56 14.61 1.35
C ASP A 103 13.87 15.98 1.25
N VAL A 104 12.55 15.93 1.11
CA VAL A 104 11.71 17.10 0.88
C VAL A 104 11.08 17.52 2.21
N SER A 105 11.28 18.78 2.57
CA SER A 105 10.55 19.42 3.65
C SER A 105 9.41 20.25 3.06
N PHE A 106 8.23 20.09 3.62
CA PHE A 106 7.04 20.85 3.27
C PHE A 106 6.41 21.39 4.55
N MET A 107 5.92 22.61 4.53
CA MET A 107 5.29 23.25 5.66
C MET A 107 4.13 24.12 5.19
N CYS A 108 3.04 24.10 5.94
CA CYS A 108 1.91 25.01 5.73
C CYS A 108 1.15 25.29 7.03
N THR A 109 0.32 26.33 6.99
CA THR A 109 -0.77 26.55 7.93
C THR A 109 -2.06 26.07 7.27
N ALA A 110 -2.61 24.96 7.75
CA ALA A 110 -3.80 24.32 7.21
C ALA A 110 -5.04 24.73 8.01
N HIS A 111 -6.10 25.14 7.32
CA HIS A 111 -7.44 25.33 7.87
C HIS A 111 -8.37 24.24 7.32
N LEU A 112 -8.86 23.38 8.20
CA LEU A 112 -9.73 22.26 7.86
C LEU A 112 -11.19 22.56 8.25
N ARG A 113 -12.11 22.38 7.30
CA ARG A 113 -13.55 22.35 7.56
C ARG A 113 -14.14 21.01 7.15
N ILE A 114 -15.00 20.45 7.99
CA ILE A 114 -15.78 19.25 7.67
C ILE A 114 -17.09 19.72 7.02
N GLU A 115 -17.29 19.40 5.75
CA GLU A 115 -18.55 19.68 5.06
C GLU A 115 -19.60 18.61 5.38
N GLU A 116 -19.18 17.34 5.26
CA GLU A 116 -20.01 16.18 5.52
C GLU A 116 -19.13 15.07 6.10
N ASN A 117 -19.44 14.64 7.32
CA ASN A 117 -18.69 13.55 7.94
C ASN A 117 -19.26 12.19 7.52
N SER A 118 -18.39 11.23 7.27
CA SER A 118 -18.80 9.86 6.96
C SER A 118 -19.49 9.19 8.16
N ARG A 119 -20.33 8.19 7.90
CA ARG A 119 -20.92 7.37 8.96
C ARG A 119 -19.82 6.55 9.67
N PRO A 120 -19.98 6.21 10.95
CA PRO A 120 -19.08 5.25 11.61
C PRO A 120 -19.04 3.92 10.85
N VAL A 121 -17.91 3.22 10.90
CA VAL A 121 -17.69 1.96 10.17
C VAL A 121 -18.75 0.89 10.48
N TYR A 122 -19.27 0.85 11.70
CA TYR A 122 -20.31 -0.11 12.12
C TYR A 122 -21.71 0.22 11.58
N GLU A 123 -21.95 1.43 11.07
CA GLU A 123 -23.22 1.80 10.43
C GLU A 123 -23.20 1.59 8.91
N LEU A 124 -22.03 1.29 8.34
CA LEU A 124 -21.87 1.04 6.91
C LEU A 124 -22.28 -0.39 6.58
N THR A 125 -23.06 -0.53 5.51
CA THR A 125 -23.45 -1.85 5.01
C THR A 125 -22.26 -2.58 4.39
N PRO A 126 -22.29 -3.92 4.30
CA PRO A 126 -21.29 -4.68 3.54
C PRO A 126 -21.11 -4.17 2.09
N ALA A 127 -22.19 -3.74 1.44
CA ALA A 127 -22.16 -3.19 0.10
C ALA A 127 -21.42 -1.84 0.04
N ASP A 128 -21.62 -0.96 1.02
CA ASP A 128 -20.90 0.32 1.10
C ASP A 128 -19.40 0.09 1.28
N LYS A 129 -19.02 -0.79 2.21
CA LYS A 129 -17.62 -1.17 2.48
C LYS A 129 -16.97 -1.78 1.24
N LEU A 130 -17.68 -2.66 0.53
CA LEU A 130 -17.21 -3.25 -0.72
C LEU A 130 -17.03 -2.19 -1.81
N GLY A 131 -17.98 -1.25 -1.95
CA GLY A 131 -17.87 -0.13 -2.88
C GLY A 131 -16.61 0.71 -2.65
N ILE A 132 -16.30 1.02 -1.38
CA ILE A 132 -15.07 1.73 -1.00
C ILE A 132 -13.83 0.89 -1.34
N ALA A 133 -13.83 -0.40 -1.03
CA ALA A 133 -12.71 -1.28 -1.36
C ALA A 133 -12.46 -1.38 -2.87
N VAL A 134 -13.51 -1.48 -3.69
CA VAL A 134 -13.43 -1.53 -5.15
C VAL A 134 -12.86 -0.22 -5.70
N LYS A 135 -13.30 0.93 -5.16
CA LYS A 135 -12.75 2.24 -5.50
C LYS A 135 -11.23 2.28 -5.27
N TYR A 136 -10.78 1.88 -4.08
CA TYR A 136 -9.35 1.84 -3.77
C TYR A 136 -8.57 0.88 -4.66
N LYS A 137 -9.09 -0.32 -4.87
CA LYS A 137 -8.46 -1.28 -5.79
C LYS A 137 -8.29 -0.68 -7.19
N ASN A 138 -9.27 0.05 -7.71
CA ASN A 138 -9.18 0.69 -9.02
C ASN A 138 -8.19 1.86 -9.03
N MET A 139 -8.15 2.66 -7.97
CA MET A 139 -7.14 3.72 -7.78
C MET A 139 -5.72 3.15 -7.77
N GLY A 140 -5.49 2.07 -7.01
CA GLY A 140 -4.19 1.39 -6.96
C GLY A 140 -3.76 0.87 -8.35
N VAL A 141 -4.70 0.33 -9.13
CA VAL A 141 -4.42 -0.08 -10.52
C VAL A 141 -4.06 1.11 -11.41
N SER A 142 -4.72 2.25 -11.24
CA SER A 142 -4.40 3.47 -12.00
C SER A 142 -2.99 3.96 -11.68
N LEU A 143 -2.66 4.13 -10.40
CA LEU A 143 -1.34 4.57 -9.94
C LEU A 143 -0.23 3.62 -10.39
N TYR A 144 -0.46 2.31 -10.32
CA TYR A 144 0.53 1.33 -10.75
C TYR A 144 0.82 1.41 -12.26
N LYS A 145 -0.18 1.74 -13.10
CA LYS A 145 -0.03 1.87 -14.55
C LYS A 145 0.84 3.05 -14.97
N GLU A 146 0.96 4.09 -14.14
CA GLU A 146 1.83 5.24 -14.40
C GLU A 146 3.33 4.84 -14.41
N GLY A 147 3.69 3.72 -13.78
CA GLY A 147 5.03 3.12 -13.89
C GLY A 147 6.13 3.81 -13.08
N LEU A 148 5.83 4.95 -12.45
CA LEU A 148 6.77 5.67 -11.59
C LEU A 148 6.90 4.98 -10.22
N LEU A 149 8.11 4.87 -9.69
CA LEU A 149 8.40 4.16 -8.43
C LEU A 149 7.56 4.68 -7.24
N HIS A 150 7.44 6.01 -7.13
CA HIS A 150 6.66 6.63 -6.06
C HIS A 150 5.15 6.33 -6.18
N LYS A 151 4.61 6.32 -7.41
CA LYS A 151 3.23 5.94 -7.68
C LYS A 151 2.98 4.46 -7.40
N GLN A 152 3.93 3.59 -7.72
CA GLN A 152 3.86 2.16 -7.36
C GLN A 152 3.88 1.94 -5.84
N THR A 153 4.66 2.75 -5.11
CA THR A 153 4.67 2.73 -3.64
C THR A 153 3.33 3.20 -3.07
N LEU A 154 2.75 4.25 -3.63
CA LEU A 154 1.41 4.68 -3.24
C LEU A 154 0.34 3.63 -3.58
N ALA A 155 0.43 3.00 -4.75
CA ALA A 155 -0.47 1.92 -5.15
C ALA A 155 -0.47 0.79 -4.12
N PHE A 156 0.69 0.43 -3.56
CA PHE A 156 0.78 -0.55 -2.46
C PHE A 156 -0.05 -0.13 -1.23
N PHE A 157 0.06 1.12 -0.79
CA PHE A 157 -0.73 1.61 0.33
C PHE A 157 -2.23 1.59 0.02
N VAL A 158 -2.62 2.03 -1.17
CA VAL A 158 -4.02 2.03 -1.61
C VAL A 158 -4.59 0.60 -1.71
N PHE A 159 -3.81 -0.38 -2.19
CA PHE A 159 -4.23 -1.79 -2.14
C PHE A 159 -4.37 -2.30 -0.70
N SER A 160 -3.50 -1.85 0.21
CA SER A 160 -3.59 -2.19 1.63
C SER A 160 -4.83 -1.59 2.28
N ASP A 161 -5.19 -0.35 1.92
CA ASP A 161 -6.43 0.30 2.34
C ASP A 161 -7.66 -0.45 1.80
N ALA A 162 -7.63 -0.92 0.54
CA ALA A 162 -8.69 -1.78 0.00
C ALA A 162 -8.85 -3.08 0.82
N VAL A 163 -7.74 -3.75 1.17
CA VAL A 163 -7.77 -4.96 2.00
C VAL A 163 -8.29 -4.68 3.41
N LYS A 164 -7.91 -3.55 4.02
CA LYS A 164 -8.44 -3.09 5.32
C LYS A 164 -9.97 -3.02 5.27
N TRP A 165 -10.53 -2.38 4.26
CA TRP A 165 -11.99 -2.28 4.08
C TRP A 165 -12.67 -3.64 3.88
N LEU A 166 -12.06 -4.54 3.09
CA LEU A 166 -12.59 -5.90 2.88
C LEU A 166 -12.55 -6.74 4.16
N CYS A 167 -11.54 -6.56 5.02
CA CYS A 167 -11.45 -7.24 6.31
C CYS A 167 -12.48 -6.73 7.34
N MET A 168 -13.05 -5.53 7.14
CA MET A 168 -14.10 -4.97 7.98
C MET A 168 -15.52 -5.45 7.60
N ILE A 169 -15.63 -6.34 6.61
CA ILE A 169 -16.88 -6.98 6.20
C ILE A 169 -16.96 -8.33 6.92
N PRO A 170 -17.88 -8.50 7.89
CA PRO A 170 -18.08 -9.77 8.58
C PRO A 170 -18.55 -10.85 7.59
N PRO A 171 -18.00 -12.08 7.63
CA PRO A 171 -18.39 -13.15 6.71
C PRO A 171 -19.88 -13.51 6.79
N ASP A 172 -20.48 -13.41 7.96
CA ASP A 172 -21.89 -13.67 8.25
C ASP A 172 -22.83 -12.64 7.61
N GLU A 173 -22.40 -11.38 7.48
CA GLU A 173 -23.19 -10.33 6.84
C GLU A 173 -23.04 -10.32 5.31
N ALA A 174 -22.08 -11.07 4.77
CA ALA A 174 -21.65 -10.98 3.38
C ALA A 174 -21.96 -12.22 2.56
N GLU A 175 -22.90 -13.07 2.96
CA GLU A 175 -23.18 -14.34 2.25
C GLU A 175 -23.40 -14.14 0.74
N ASP A 176 -24.19 -13.14 0.35
CA ASP A 176 -24.45 -12.80 -1.06
C ASP A 176 -23.26 -12.14 -1.77
N LEU A 177 -22.37 -11.47 -1.03
CA LEU A 177 -21.22 -10.71 -1.56
C LEU A 177 -19.89 -11.45 -1.39
N PHE A 178 -19.89 -12.62 -0.74
CA PHE A 178 -18.69 -13.28 -0.24
C PHE A 178 -17.71 -13.57 -1.39
N GLN A 179 -18.25 -14.07 -2.50
CA GLN A 179 -17.46 -14.39 -3.68
C GLN A 179 -16.82 -13.14 -4.29
N GLU A 180 -17.53 -12.02 -4.31
CA GLU A 180 -17.02 -10.75 -4.83
C GLU A 180 -15.94 -10.18 -3.89
N VAL A 181 -16.22 -10.12 -2.58
CA VAL A 181 -15.26 -9.71 -1.55
C VAL A 181 -13.97 -10.50 -1.68
N MET A 182 -14.07 -11.82 -1.81
CA MET A 182 -12.90 -12.68 -1.93
C MET A 182 -12.17 -12.46 -3.26
N THR A 183 -12.89 -12.26 -4.36
CA THR A 183 -12.30 -11.93 -5.66
C THR A 183 -11.48 -10.64 -5.61
N ILE A 184 -12.03 -9.57 -5.04
CA ILE A 184 -11.31 -8.29 -4.90
C ILE A 184 -10.12 -8.44 -3.95
N LYS A 185 -10.29 -9.14 -2.83
CA LYS A 185 -9.22 -9.41 -1.86
C LYS A 185 -8.05 -10.15 -2.52
N MET A 186 -8.34 -11.16 -3.34
CA MET A 186 -7.32 -11.88 -4.10
C MET A 186 -6.57 -10.98 -5.09
N GLN A 187 -7.29 -10.12 -5.81
CA GLN A 187 -6.68 -9.17 -6.75
C GLN A 187 -5.73 -8.19 -6.02
N CYS A 188 -6.13 -7.69 -4.85
CA CYS A 188 -5.30 -6.82 -4.03
C CYS A 188 -4.05 -7.53 -3.50
N TYR A 189 -4.17 -8.72 -2.89
CA TYR A 189 -3.01 -9.49 -2.41
C TYR A 189 -2.06 -9.87 -3.53
N ASN A 190 -2.58 -10.16 -4.72
CA ASN A 190 -1.75 -10.40 -5.89
C ASN A 190 -0.88 -9.16 -6.15
N ASN A 191 -1.46 -7.96 -6.23
CA ASN A 191 -0.67 -6.74 -6.48
C ASN A 191 0.30 -6.40 -5.33
N ILE A 192 -0.10 -6.64 -4.07
CA ILE A 192 0.77 -6.48 -2.90
C ILE A 192 1.97 -7.42 -2.97
N ALA A 193 1.77 -8.70 -3.32
CA ALA A 193 2.86 -9.66 -3.49
C ALA A 193 3.82 -9.24 -4.60
N LEU A 194 3.30 -8.68 -5.72
CA LEU A 194 4.14 -8.13 -6.79
C LEU A 194 5.02 -7.00 -6.28
N PHE A 195 4.43 -6.06 -5.54
CA PHE A 195 5.17 -4.93 -4.98
C PHE A 195 6.30 -5.41 -4.05
N HIS A 196 6.02 -6.31 -3.11
CA HIS A 196 7.06 -6.86 -2.23
C HIS A 196 8.16 -7.60 -3.01
N LEU A 197 7.80 -8.32 -4.07
CA LEU A 197 8.78 -8.98 -4.93
C LEU A 197 9.71 -7.97 -5.62
N GLN A 198 9.17 -6.87 -6.14
CA GLN A 198 9.94 -5.80 -6.79
C GLN A 198 10.83 -5.04 -5.81
N GLN A 199 10.38 -4.88 -4.55
CA GLN A 199 11.17 -4.24 -3.49
C GLN A 199 12.13 -5.20 -2.77
N HIS A 200 12.33 -6.41 -3.30
CA HIS A 200 13.18 -7.46 -2.69
C HIS A 200 12.78 -7.86 -1.26
N ASN A 201 11.54 -7.58 -0.86
CA ASN A 201 10.96 -7.94 0.42
C ASN A 201 10.41 -9.37 0.36
N TYR A 202 11.29 -10.35 0.16
CA TYR A 202 10.91 -11.73 -0.17
C TYR A 202 10.03 -12.40 0.88
N ASN A 203 10.32 -12.22 2.17
CA ASN A 203 9.48 -12.74 3.26
C ASN A 203 8.03 -12.26 3.15
N LEU A 204 7.83 -10.96 2.95
CA LEU A 204 6.48 -10.36 2.84
C LEU A 204 5.78 -10.78 1.55
N CYS A 205 6.53 -10.97 0.45
CA CYS A 205 6.01 -11.54 -0.79
C CYS A 205 5.45 -12.95 -0.56
N VAL A 206 6.21 -13.82 0.14
CA VAL A 206 5.77 -15.19 0.45
C VAL A 206 4.49 -15.18 1.30
N VAL A 207 4.40 -14.30 2.30
CA VAL A 207 3.20 -14.16 3.14
C VAL A 207 1.98 -13.75 2.30
N ALA A 208 2.10 -12.67 1.51
CA ALA A 208 1.01 -12.17 0.69
C ALA A 208 0.56 -13.21 -0.37
N ALA A 209 1.50 -13.90 -1.01
CA ALA A 209 1.19 -14.95 -1.97
C ALA A 209 0.56 -16.19 -1.31
N THR A 210 0.96 -16.52 -0.08
CA THR A 210 0.36 -17.65 0.66
C THR A 210 -1.07 -17.35 1.08
N ILE A 211 -1.37 -16.14 1.56
CA ILE A 211 -2.74 -15.72 1.87
C ILE A 211 -3.64 -15.86 0.63
N LEU A 212 -3.14 -15.47 -0.54
CA LEU A 212 -3.84 -15.64 -1.81
C LEU A 212 -4.04 -17.12 -2.19
N LEU A 213 -3.01 -17.95 -2.02
CA LEU A 213 -3.06 -19.37 -2.37
C LEU A 213 -3.94 -20.21 -1.43
N ASN A 214 -4.12 -19.77 -0.18
CA ASN A 214 -5.09 -20.40 0.74
C ASN A 214 -6.54 -20.25 0.26
N VAL A 215 -6.79 -19.34 -0.68
CA VAL A 215 -8.10 -19.06 -1.26
C VAL A 215 -8.20 -19.64 -2.66
N ASP A 216 -7.18 -19.40 -3.48
CA ASP A 216 -7.08 -19.87 -4.86
C ASP A 216 -5.74 -20.57 -5.05
N GLU A 217 -5.70 -21.86 -4.72
CA GLU A 217 -4.52 -22.72 -4.87
C GLU A 217 -4.03 -22.77 -6.33
N GLY A 218 -4.93 -22.53 -7.29
CA GLY A 218 -4.68 -22.53 -8.73
C GLY A 218 -4.09 -21.21 -9.26
N ASN A 219 -3.77 -20.24 -8.40
CA ASN A 219 -3.33 -18.94 -8.87
C ASN A 219 -1.88 -18.96 -9.41
N VAL A 220 -1.73 -19.13 -10.73
CA VAL A 220 -0.42 -19.21 -11.40
C VAL A 220 0.48 -18.01 -11.09
N LYS A 221 -0.09 -16.80 -10.97
CA LYS A 221 0.69 -15.58 -10.66
C LYS A 221 1.22 -15.61 -9.22
N ALA A 222 0.41 -16.06 -8.27
CA ALA A 222 0.81 -16.18 -6.88
C ALA A 222 1.88 -17.25 -6.69
N LEU A 223 1.68 -18.44 -7.28
CA LEU A 223 2.66 -19.54 -7.29
C LEU A 223 4.00 -19.08 -7.85
N TYR A 224 3.98 -18.41 -9.00
CA TYR A 224 5.21 -17.88 -9.60
C TYR A 224 5.92 -16.88 -8.68
N ARG A 225 5.20 -15.92 -8.10
CA ARG A 225 5.78 -14.89 -7.23
C ARG A 225 6.38 -15.48 -5.96
N ARG A 226 5.66 -16.43 -5.33
CA ARG A 226 6.14 -17.17 -4.15
C ARG A 226 7.38 -18.00 -4.49
N ALA A 227 7.40 -18.67 -5.65
CA ALA A 227 8.56 -19.43 -6.11
C ALA A 227 9.80 -18.54 -6.32
N VAL A 228 9.64 -17.37 -6.96
CA VAL A 228 10.76 -16.43 -7.16
C VAL A 228 11.28 -15.95 -5.82
N ALA A 229 10.40 -15.52 -4.90
CA ALA A 229 10.81 -15.07 -3.57
C ALA A 229 11.54 -16.18 -2.78
N ASN A 230 11.03 -17.41 -2.78
CA ASN A 230 11.67 -18.55 -2.15
C ASN A 230 13.03 -18.88 -2.79
N THR A 231 13.17 -18.72 -4.11
CA THR A 231 14.45 -18.94 -4.80
C THR A 231 15.51 -17.93 -4.36
N GLU A 232 15.13 -16.67 -4.16
CA GLU A 232 16.05 -15.63 -3.68
C GLU A 232 16.40 -15.82 -2.20
N MET A 233 15.49 -16.39 -1.42
CA MET A 233 15.73 -16.82 -0.04
C MET A 233 16.46 -18.18 0.08
N GLN A 234 16.86 -18.80 -1.05
CA GLN A 234 17.49 -20.12 -1.11
C GLN A 234 16.64 -21.30 -0.62
N ASN A 235 15.32 -21.11 -0.50
CA ASN A 235 14.33 -22.15 -0.22
C ASN A 235 13.97 -22.91 -1.50
N TYR A 236 14.94 -23.59 -2.09
CA TYR A 236 14.82 -24.14 -3.45
C TYR A 236 13.79 -25.26 -3.59
N GLU A 237 13.58 -26.07 -2.54
CA GLU A 237 12.59 -27.15 -2.54
C GLU A 237 11.17 -26.59 -2.65
N LEU A 238 10.81 -25.65 -1.75
CA LEU A 238 9.52 -24.95 -1.77
C LEU A 238 9.30 -24.22 -3.11
N ALA A 239 10.33 -23.56 -3.63
CA ALA A 239 10.24 -22.88 -4.92
C ALA A 239 9.99 -23.85 -6.09
N ALA A 240 10.58 -25.05 -6.06
CA ALA A 240 10.38 -26.07 -7.07
C ALA A 240 8.98 -26.68 -7.03
N GLU A 241 8.40 -26.85 -5.83
CA GLU A 241 7.02 -27.29 -5.63
C GLU A 241 6.03 -26.29 -6.23
N ASP A 242 6.17 -25.01 -5.90
CA ASP A 242 5.33 -23.94 -6.44
C ASP A 242 5.37 -23.89 -7.97
N LEU A 243 6.56 -23.99 -8.58
CA LEU A 243 6.68 -24.01 -10.03
C LEU A 243 6.11 -25.26 -10.67
N ARG A 244 6.20 -26.42 -10.01
CA ARG A 244 5.61 -27.67 -10.53
C ARG A 244 4.10 -27.54 -10.59
N ALA A 245 3.48 -27.01 -9.52
CA ALA A 245 2.05 -26.72 -9.50
C ALA A 245 1.68 -25.69 -10.58
N ALA A 246 2.45 -24.61 -10.71
CA ALA A 246 2.19 -23.57 -11.72
C ALA A 246 2.30 -24.11 -13.16
N LEU A 247 3.29 -24.97 -13.44
CA LEU A 247 3.51 -25.58 -14.76
C LEU A 247 2.47 -26.66 -15.10
N LEU A 248 1.83 -27.27 -14.09
CA LEU A 248 0.69 -28.17 -14.33
C LEU A 248 -0.51 -27.38 -14.88
N LEU A 249 -0.70 -26.15 -14.37
CA LEU A 249 -1.80 -25.27 -14.75
C LEU A 249 -1.51 -24.49 -16.05
N ASP A 250 -0.27 -24.07 -16.26
CA ASP A 250 0.18 -23.40 -17.49
C ASP A 250 1.49 -24.02 -18.02
N PRO A 251 1.41 -25.17 -18.72
CA PRO A 251 2.58 -25.90 -19.21
C PRO A 251 3.40 -25.15 -20.27
N ASN A 252 2.83 -24.13 -20.90
CA ASN A 252 3.46 -23.38 -21.99
C ASN A 252 4.09 -22.06 -21.54
N ASN A 253 3.98 -21.72 -20.26
CA ASN A 253 4.52 -20.48 -19.71
C ASN A 253 6.05 -20.44 -19.78
N LYS A 254 6.59 -19.52 -20.59
CA LYS A 254 8.04 -19.34 -20.76
C LYS A 254 8.71 -18.86 -19.47
N SER A 255 8.03 -18.03 -18.67
CA SER A 255 8.59 -17.48 -17.42
C SER A 255 8.74 -18.57 -16.36
N LEU A 256 7.73 -19.45 -16.23
CA LEU A 256 7.80 -20.59 -15.31
C LEU A 256 8.94 -21.55 -15.68
N LYS A 257 9.11 -21.89 -16.96
CA LYS A 257 10.19 -22.75 -17.45
C LYS A 257 11.57 -22.15 -17.15
N ARG A 258 11.76 -20.86 -17.45
CA ARG A 258 13.01 -20.15 -17.15
C ARG A 258 13.33 -20.16 -15.66
N GLN A 259 12.35 -19.92 -14.81
CA GLN A 259 12.55 -19.95 -13.37
C GLN A 259 12.88 -21.37 -12.88
N GLN A 260 12.25 -22.40 -13.45
CA GLN A 260 12.54 -23.79 -13.11
C GLN A 260 13.99 -24.17 -13.43
N ASP A 261 14.48 -23.77 -14.61
CA ASP A 261 15.87 -23.99 -15.00
C ASP A 261 16.85 -23.25 -14.09
N MET A 262 16.50 -22.03 -13.65
CA MET A 262 17.30 -21.26 -12.68
C MET A 262 17.41 -21.99 -11.35
N ILE A 263 16.29 -22.49 -10.81
CA ILE A 263 16.27 -23.24 -9.54
C ILE A 263 17.13 -24.51 -9.65
N LYS A 264 16.97 -25.29 -10.73
CA LYS A 264 17.77 -26.51 -10.95
C LYS A 264 19.27 -26.22 -10.95
N ARG A 265 19.70 -25.12 -11.57
CA ARG A 265 21.10 -24.68 -11.55
C ARG A 265 21.55 -24.32 -10.14
N LYS A 266 20.81 -23.46 -9.44
CA LYS A 266 21.13 -23.05 -8.05
C LYS A 266 21.17 -24.25 -7.08
N GLN A 267 20.27 -25.22 -7.22
CA GLN A 267 20.25 -26.46 -6.44
C GLN A 267 21.50 -27.31 -6.69
N LYS A 268 21.89 -27.48 -7.96
CA LYS A 268 23.11 -28.20 -8.32
C LYS A 268 24.34 -27.53 -7.73
N ASP A 269 24.47 -26.22 -7.91
CA ASP A 269 25.60 -25.44 -7.38
C ASP A 269 25.69 -25.54 -5.85
N LEU A 270 24.55 -25.53 -5.16
CA LEU A 270 24.50 -25.71 -3.70
C LEU A 270 24.97 -27.11 -3.30
N THR A 271 24.49 -28.15 -3.99
CA THR A 271 24.87 -29.54 -3.75
C THR A 271 26.37 -29.76 -3.98
N ASP A 272 26.91 -29.21 -5.06
CA ASP A 272 28.33 -29.30 -5.38
C ASP A 272 29.19 -28.60 -4.30
N LYS A 273 28.74 -27.43 -3.81
CA LYS A 273 29.39 -26.74 -2.68
C LYS A 273 29.37 -27.56 -1.40
N TYR A 274 28.25 -28.19 -1.05
CA TYR A 274 28.15 -29.06 0.11
C TYR A 274 29.05 -30.30 -0.02
N ALA A 275 29.10 -30.93 -1.19
CA ALA A 275 29.97 -32.07 -1.44
C ALA A 275 31.45 -31.71 -1.24
N VAL A 276 31.89 -30.55 -1.73
CA VAL A 276 33.26 -30.05 -1.51
C VAL A 276 33.53 -29.75 -0.04
N ALA A 277 32.58 -29.11 0.66
CA ALA A 277 32.71 -28.81 2.08
C ALA A 277 32.81 -30.09 2.94
N MET A 278 31.96 -31.08 2.67
CA MET A 278 32.02 -32.38 3.33
C MET A 278 33.35 -33.08 3.08
N LYS A 279 33.85 -33.10 1.84
CA LYS A 279 35.15 -33.70 1.53
C LYS A 279 36.31 -33.07 2.30
N LYS A 280 36.25 -31.76 2.59
CA LYS A 280 37.24 -31.07 3.43
C LYS A 280 37.10 -31.38 4.92
N MET A 281 35.88 -31.64 5.40
CA MET A 281 35.63 -31.97 6.81
C MET A 281 36.04 -33.40 7.18
N PHE A 282 36.01 -34.32 6.21
CA PHE A 282 36.37 -35.74 6.40
C PHE A 282 37.76 -36.11 5.83
N SER A 283 38.53 -35.10 5.40
CA SER A 283 39.94 -35.20 5.00
C SER A 283 40.83 -34.65 6.10
#